data_AF-A1WQH4-F1
#
_entry.id   AF-A1WQH4-F1
#
_cell.length_a   1.000
_cell.length_b   1.000
_cell.length_c   1.000
_cell.angle_alpha   90.00
_cell.angle_beta   90.00
_cell.angle_gamma   90.00
#
_symmetry.space_group_name_H-M   'P 1'
#
loop_
_entity.id
_entity.type
_entity.pdbx_description
1 polymer ?
#
loop_
_entity_poly.entity_id
_entity_poly.type
_entity_poly.pdbx_seq_one_letter_code
_entity_poly.pdbx_strand_id
1 'polypeptide(L)'
;MGWLEEVMVFSGNSEYLFPARRKVRSRMGKPATNRFPHISPDTLNVALGRLTTLEIAHFTVHDMRRTARTHLARMGIAPDIAERALNHAIQSTEGIYNQYDYLRERRLALTRWANYLHSLEQGTALPNDDAAEDDDEAAQAASGSVIRTALPAGLRWRNAS
;
A
#
# COMPACT_ATOMS: atom_id res chain seq x y z
N MET A 1 6.36 -3.55 12.79
CA MET A 1 5.09 -3.05 12.23
C MET A 1 3.93 -3.92 12.72
N GLY A 2 3.45 -3.69 13.94
CA GLY A 2 2.37 -4.51 14.53
C GLY A 2 0.96 -4.18 13.99
N TRP A 3 0.77 -2.98 13.44
CA TRP A 3 -0.55 -2.53 12.97
C TRP A 3 -1.11 -3.40 11.82
N LEU A 4 -0.27 -3.95 10.93
CA LEU A 4 -0.78 -4.81 9.85
C LEU A 4 -1.26 -6.16 10.39
N GLU A 5 -0.55 -6.71 11.38
CA GLU A 5 -0.97 -7.92 12.09
C GLU A 5 -2.25 -7.69 12.87
N GLU A 6 -2.39 -6.52 13.50
CA GLU A 6 -3.59 -6.10 14.18
C GLU A 6 -4.80 -6.01 13.22
N VAL A 7 -4.59 -5.43 12.03
CA VAL A 7 -5.63 -5.37 10.98
C VAL A 7 -6.04 -6.78 10.52
N MET A 8 -5.11 -7.73 10.42
CA MET A 8 -5.44 -9.13 10.11
C MET A 8 -6.28 -9.79 11.21
N VAL A 9 -6.05 -9.46 12.48
CA VAL A 9 -6.93 -9.92 13.57
C VAL A 9 -8.33 -9.33 13.38
N PHE A 10 -8.42 -8.04 13.04
CA PHE A 10 -9.71 -7.39 12.82
C PHE A 10 -10.45 -7.91 11.59
N SER A 11 -9.78 -8.36 10.52
CA SER A 11 -10.45 -8.96 9.36
C SER A 11 -11.23 -10.22 9.74
N GLY A 12 -10.84 -10.89 10.83
CA GLY A 12 -11.40 -12.17 11.24
C GLY A 12 -11.21 -13.22 10.15
N ASN A 13 -12.17 -14.12 10.00
CA ASN A 13 -12.14 -15.18 8.97
C ASN A 13 -12.66 -14.69 7.60
N SER A 14 -12.64 -13.39 7.33
CA SER A 14 -13.02 -12.87 6.01
C SER A 14 -11.93 -13.12 4.97
N GLU A 15 -12.34 -13.30 3.73
CA GLU A 15 -11.44 -13.28 2.56
C GLU A 15 -10.81 -11.91 2.33
N TYR A 16 -11.43 -10.84 2.83
CA TYR A 16 -10.97 -9.46 2.65
C TYR A 16 -10.30 -8.92 3.91
N LEU A 17 -9.18 -8.21 3.75
CA LEU A 17 -8.49 -7.51 4.84
C LEU A 17 -9.40 -6.46 5.51
N PHE A 18 -10.26 -5.81 4.72
CA PHE A 18 -11.24 -4.84 5.19
C PHE A 18 -12.66 -5.27 4.81
N PRO A 19 -13.30 -6.17 5.57
CA PRO A 19 -14.63 -6.68 5.25
C PRO A 19 -15.72 -5.64 5.44
N ALA A 20 -16.81 -5.76 4.70
CA ALA A 20 -18.00 -4.94 4.91
C ALA A 20 -18.70 -5.35 6.23
N ARG A 21 -18.43 -4.62 7.32
CA ARG A 21 -18.96 -4.96 8.65
C ARG A 21 -20.44 -4.67 8.82
N ARG A 22 -20.92 -3.57 8.23
CA ARG A 22 -22.34 -3.18 8.31
C ARG A 22 -23.09 -3.89 7.19
N LYS A 23 -24.00 -4.80 7.54
CA LYS A 23 -24.94 -5.40 6.57
C LYS A 23 -26.06 -4.40 6.28
N VAL A 24 -26.39 -4.21 5.00
CA VAL A 24 -27.58 -3.46 4.60
C VAL A 24 -28.81 -4.16 5.19
N ARG A 25 -29.73 -3.36 5.75
CA ARG A 25 -30.99 -3.89 6.29
C ARG A 25 -31.88 -4.35 5.15
N SER A 26 -32.54 -5.50 5.32
CA SER A 26 -33.60 -5.92 4.41
C SER A 26 -34.64 -4.79 4.27
N ARG A 27 -35.02 -4.51 3.03
CA ARG A 27 -36.11 -3.59 2.70
C ARG A 27 -37.19 -4.38 1.98
N MET A 28 -38.43 -4.27 2.45
CA MET A 28 -39.59 -4.88 1.80
C MET A 28 -39.49 -6.41 1.64
N GLY A 29 -39.00 -7.12 2.67
CA GLY A 29 -38.89 -8.58 2.67
C GLY A 29 -37.81 -9.16 1.75
N LYS A 30 -37.08 -8.34 1.00
CA LYS A 30 -35.94 -8.80 0.18
C LYS A 30 -34.67 -8.86 1.03
N PRO A 31 -33.90 -9.96 1.02
CA PRO A 31 -32.60 -10.00 1.68
C PRO A 31 -31.70 -8.93 1.04
N ALA A 32 -31.24 -7.97 1.85
CA ALA A 32 -30.33 -6.94 1.36
C ALA A 32 -28.90 -7.43 1.52
N THR A 33 -28.19 -7.54 0.39
CA THR A 33 -26.76 -7.79 0.35
C THR A 33 -26.03 -6.46 0.19
N ASN A 34 -24.83 -6.38 0.75
CA ASN A 34 -23.96 -5.23 0.50
C ASN A 34 -23.54 -5.23 -0.97
N ARG A 35 -23.44 -4.04 -1.57
CA ARG A 35 -22.92 -3.88 -2.94
C ARG A 35 -21.50 -4.45 -3.08
N PHE A 36 -20.68 -4.29 -2.05
CA PHE A 36 -19.34 -4.84 -1.96
C PHE A 36 -19.22 -5.73 -0.71
N PRO A 37 -18.53 -6.87 -0.80
CA PRO A 37 -18.23 -7.72 0.35
C PRO A 37 -17.12 -7.13 1.26
N HIS A 38 -16.41 -6.10 0.78
CA HIS A 38 -15.40 -5.32 1.48
C HIS A 38 -15.83 -3.85 1.67
N ILE A 39 -14.99 -3.04 2.31
CA ILE A 39 -15.24 -1.59 2.47
C ILE A 39 -15.52 -0.91 1.12
N SER A 40 -16.38 0.12 1.12
CA SER A 40 -16.70 0.88 -0.10
C SER A 40 -15.44 1.63 -0.58
N PRO A 41 -15.24 1.82 -1.89
CA PRO A 41 -14.18 2.69 -2.42
C PRO A 41 -14.17 4.09 -1.77
N ASP A 42 -15.34 4.60 -1.39
CA ASP A 42 -15.48 5.93 -0.77
C ASP A 42 -15.11 5.96 0.72
N THR A 43 -15.02 4.80 1.38
CA THR A 43 -14.86 4.72 2.84
C THR A 43 -13.59 5.44 3.31
N LEU A 44 -12.50 5.31 2.55
CA LEU A 44 -11.23 5.97 2.88
C LEU A 44 -11.33 7.50 2.73
N ASN A 45 -11.93 8.01 1.66
CA ASN A 45 -12.11 9.45 1.49
C ASN A 45 -13.01 10.05 2.58
N VAL A 46 -14.07 9.34 2.98
CA VAL A 46 -14.92 9.75 4.10
C VAL A 46 -14.16 9.76 5.42
N ALA A 47 -13.29 8.77 5.66
CA ALA A 47 -12.44 8.73 6.84
C ALA A 47 -11.43 9.88 6.86
N LEU A 48 -10.78 10.17 5.73
CA LEU A 48 -9.85 11.30 5.59
C LEU A 48 -10.53 12.64 5.85
N GLY A 49 -11.75 12.86 5.33
CA GLY A 49 -12.51 14.08 5.58
C GLY A 49 -12.88 14.31 7.06
N ARG A 50 -12.73 13.30 7.92
CA ARG A 50 -12.93 13.43 9.37
C ARG A 50 -11.64 13.76 10.14
N LEU A 51 -10.48 13.72 9.49
CA LEU A 51 -9.19 14.09 10.08
C LEU A 51 -9.01 15.62 10.09
N THR A 52 -9.97 16.34 10.68
CA THR A 52 -9.97 17.81 10.72
C THR A 52 -8.98 18.41 11.71
N THR A 53 -8.34 17.58 12.53
CA THR A 53 -7.34 18.00 13.52
C THR A 53 -5.96 18.21 12.91
N LEU A 54 -5.76 17.80 11.66
CA LEU A 54 -4.52 18.03 10.93
C LEU A 54 -4.63 19.39 10.22
N GLU A 55 -3.67 20.29 10.46
CA GLU A 55 -3.56 21.58 9.76
C GLU A 55 -3.06 21.39 8.31
N ILE A 56 -3.74 20.52 7.55
CA ILE A 56 -3.41 20.19 6.17
C ILE A 56 -4.56 20.58 5.25
N ALA A 57 -4.23 20.95 4.02
CA ALA A 57 -5.23 21.16 2.98
C ALA A 57 -6.03 19.86 2.74
N HIS A 58 -7.24 20.02 2.19
CA HIS A 58 -8.09 18.88 1.82
C HIS A 58 -7.30 17.86 0.98
N PHE A 59 -7.35 16.60 1.39
CA PHE A 59 -6.52 15.54 0.85
C PHE A 59 -7.33 14.27 0.64
N THR A 60 -7.15 13.62 -0.51
CA THR A 60 -7.88 12.41 -0.91
C THR A 60 -6.97 11.21 -1.08
N VAL A 61 -7.57 10.02 -1.25
CA VAL A 61 -6.84 8.80 -1.61
C VAL A 61 -6.10 8.94 -2.95
N HIS A 62 -6.60 9.76 -3.87
CA HIS A 62 -5.90 10.01 -5.13
C HIS A 62 -4.58 10.76 -4.90
N ASP A 63 -4.60 11.73 -3.98
CA ASP A 63 -3.42 12.49 -3.62
C ASP A 63 -2.38 11.62 -2.90
N MET A 64 -2.82 10.66 -2.05
CA MET A 64 -1.94 9.62 -1.48
C MET A 64 -1.17 8.87 -2.58
N ARG A 65 -1.86 8.50 -3.65
CA ARG A 65 -1.26 7.76 -4.76
C ARG A 65 -0.25 8.62 -5.54
N ARG A 66 -0.54 9.91 -5.75
CA ARG A 66 0.40 10.86 -6.36
C ARG A 66 1.65 11.04 -5.49
N THR A 67 1.48 11.22 -4.18
CA THR A 67 2.57 11.31 -3.22
C THR A 67 3.44 10.05 -3.25
N ALA A 68 2.81 8.87 -3.20
CA ALA A 68 3.51 7.59 -3.31
C ALA A 68 4.34 7.49 -4.60
N ARG A 69 3.77 7.91 -5.74
CA ARG A 69 4.47 7.90 -7.03
C ARG A 69 5.73 8.77 -7.04
N THR A 70 5.65 9.95 -6.45
CA THR A 70 6.79 10.88 -6.31
C THR A 70 7.87 10.29 -5.40
N HIS A 71 7.51 9.72 -4.25
CA HIS A 71 8.48 9.07 -3.37
C HIS A 71 9.15 7.87 -4.03
N LEU A 72 8.40 7.01 -4.72
CA LEU A 72 8.97 5.88 -5.45
C LEU A 72 9.98 6.34 -6.52
N ALA A 73 9.69 7.44 -7.22
CA ALA A 73 10.62 8.05 -8.18
C ALA A 73 11.90 8.53 -7.48
N ARG A 74 11.77 9.25 -6.37
CA ARG A 74 12.90 9.75 -5.57
C ARG A 74 13.79 8.62 -5.04
N MET A 75 13.20 7.47 -4.74
CA MET A 75 13.93 6.26 -4.31
C MET A 75 14.62 5.51 -5.47
N GLY A 76 14.59 6.06 -6.69
CA GLY A 76 15.19 5.43 -7.88
C GLY A 76 14.46 4.18 -8.36
N ILE A 77 13.18 3.98 -7.97
CA ILE A 77 12.39 2.85 -8.48
C ILE A 77 12.02 3.11 -9.93
N ALA A 78 12.22 2.10 -10.78
CA ALA A 78 11.93 2.20 -12.20
C ALA A 78 10.45 2.56 -12.45
N PRO A 79 10.15 3.39 -13.48
CA PRO A 79 8.80 3.88 -13.73
C PRO A 79 7.76 2.77 -13.90
N ASP A 80 8.09 1.73 -14.67
CA ASP A 80 7.24 0.55 -14.91
C ASP A 80 6.88 -0.19 -13.62
N ILE A 81 7.86 -0.42 -12.74
CA ILE A 81 7.66 -1.04 -11.42
C ILE A 81 6.78 -0.14 -10.54
N ALA A 82 7.03 1.18 -10.55
CA ALA A 82 6.26 2.15 -9.76
C ALA A 82 4.79 2.23 -10.22
N GLU A 83 4.54 2.28 -11.54
CA GLU A 83 3.17 2.26 -12.09
C GLU A 83 2.45 0.96 -11.72
N ARG A 84 3.10 -0.20 -11.89
CA ARG A 84 2.53 -1.51 -11.50
C ARG A 84 2.28 -1.61 -10.00
N ALA A 85 3.17 -1.06 -9.16
CA ALA A 85 3.00 -1.01 -7.71
C ALA A 85 1.75 -0.23 -7.30
N LEU A 86 1.40 0.83 -8.05
CA LEU A 86 0.20 1.64 -7.82
C LEU A 86 -1.05 1.11 -8.53
N ASN A 87 -0.95 -0.07 -9.17
CA ASN A 87 -1.98 -0.74 -9.95
C ASN A 87 -2.43 0.06 -11.19
N HIS A 88 -1.49 0.78 -11.81
CA HIS A 88 -1.72 1.44 -13.10
C HIS A 88 -1.41 0.51 -14.26
N ALA A 89 -2.14 0.71 -15.36
CA ALA A 89 -1.80 0.10 -16.64
C ALA A 89 -0.62 0.87 -17.28
N ILE A 90 0.33 0.14 -17.85
CA ILE A 90 1.44 0.74 -18.60
C ILE A 90 0.89 1.19 -19.96
N GLN A 91 0.70 2.50 -20.12
CA GLN A 91 0.17 3.12 -21.34
C GLN A 91 1.27 3.30 -22.39
N SER A 92 1.75 2.20 -22.99
CA SER A 92 2.66 2.24 -24.13
C SER A 92 2.57 0.94 -24.94
N THR A 93 3.11 0.94 -26.17
CA THR A 93 3.28 -0.29 -26.99
C THR A 93 4.04 -1.38 -26.23
N GLU A 94 4.87 -0.96 -25.27
CA GLU A 94 5.60 -1.82 -24.34
C GLU A 94 4.65 -2.64 -23.46
N GLY A 95 3.49 -2.12 -23.07
CA GLY A 95 2.48 -2.84 -22.28
C GLY A 95 1.87 -4.04 -23.01
N ILE A 96 1.92 -4.07 -24.35
CA ILE A 96 1.47 -5.22 -25.16
C ILE A 96 2.47 -6.38 -25.04
N TYR A 97 3.76 -6.07 -24.98
CA TYR A 97 4.85 -7.06 -24.93
C TYR A 97 5.27 -7.41 -23.50
N ASN A 98 5.21 -6.45 -22.59
CA ASN A 98 5.64 -6.59 -21.21
C ASN A 98 4.45 -6.93 -20.30
N GLN A 99 4.13 -8.22 -20.27
CA GLN A 99 3.09 -8.80 -19.41
C GLN A 99 3.61 -9.22 -18.04
N TYR A 100 4.90 -8.98 -17.75
CA TYR A 100 5.45 -9.30 -16.44
C TYR A 100 4.79 -8.42 -15.37
N ASP A 101 4.37 -9.05 -14.28
CA ASP A 101 3.60 -8.39 -13.21
C ASP A 101 4.49 -7.68 -12.18
N TYR A 102 5.81 -7.90 -12.27
CA TYR A 102 6.84 -7.37 -11.39
C TYR A 102 6.55 -7.60 -9.91
N LEU A 103 5.88 -8.69 -9.52
CA LEU A 103 5.44 -8.88 -8.13
C LEU A 103 6.60 -8.81 -7.13
N ARG A 104 7.76 -9.38 -7.48
CA ARG A 104 8.94 -9.38 -6.60
C ARG A 104 9.49 -7.95 -6.43
N GLU A 105 9.61 -7.22 -7.53
CA GLU A 105 10.15 -5.86 -7.59
C GLU A 105 9.19 -4.87 -6.92
N ARG A 106 7.89 -5.00 -7.17
CA ARG A 106 6.84 -4.21 -6.52
C ARG A 106 6.86 -4.41 -5.02
N ARG A 107 7.02 -5.66 -4.55
CA ARG A 107 7.17 -5.96 -3.12
C ARG A 107 8.39 -5.23 -2.54
N LEU A 108 9.54 -5.28 -3.23
CA LEU A 108 10.75 -4.60 -2.77
C LEU A 108 10.56 -3.07 -2.72
N ALA A 109 9.99 -2.48 -3.77
CA ALA A 109 9.71 -1.05 -3.86
C ALA A 109 8.76 -0.58 -2.75
N LEU A 110 7.65 -1.28 -2.55
CA LEU A 110 6.68 -0.96 -1.49
C LEU A 110 7.24 -1.20 -0.08
N THR A 111 8.13 -2.19 0.08
CA THR A 111 8.83 -2.42 1.36
C THR A 111 9.77 -1.26 1.68
N ARG A 112 10.55 -0.78 0.70
CA ARG A 112 11.41 0.40 0.87
C ARG A 112 10.59 1.63 1.24
N TRP A 113 9.46 1.86 0.55
CA TRP A 113 8.58 2.97 0.87
C TRP A 113 7.93 2.85 2.25
N ALA A 114 7.50 1.65 2.65
CA ALA A 114 6.96 1.41 3.99
C ALA A 114 7.99 1.67 5.10
N ASN A 115 9.26 1.29 4.88
CA ASN A 115 10.34 1.60 5.80
C ASN A 115 10.60 3.10 5.90
N TYR A 116 10.52 3.83 4.79
CA TYR A 116 10.60 5.30 4.80
C TYR A 116 9.46 5.92 5.62
N LEU A 117 8.22 5.51 5.40
CA LEU A 117 7.08 6.01 6.20
C LEU A 117 7.26 5.71 7.69
N HIS A 118 7.79 4.53 8.03
CA HIS A 118 8.10 4.17 9.41
C HIS A 118 9.17 5.06 10.02
N SER A 119 10.22 5.39 9.26
CA SER A 119 11.27 6.30 9.75
C SER A 119 10.72 7.70 10.06
N LEU A 120 9.82 8.21 9.20
CA LEU A 120 9.14 9.49 9.41
C LEU A 120 8.26 9.47 10.67
N GLU A 121 7.52 8.39 10.89
CA GLU A 121 6.69 8.19 12.09
C GLU A 121 7.54 8.24 13.37
N GLN A 122 8.76 7.68 13.33
CA GLN A 122 9.70 7.71 14.46
C GLN A 122 10.49 9.02 14.56
N GLY A 123 10.27 9.99 13.68
CA GLY A 123 11.03 11.25 13.63
C GLY A 123 12.50 11.07 13.22
N THR A 124 12.85 9.94 12.59
CA THR A 124 14.20 9.66 12.12
C THR A 124 14.27 9.93 10.61
N ALA A 125 15.04 10.93 10.18
CA ALA A 125 15.30 11.13 8.75
C ALA A 125 16.16 9.99 8.20
N LEU A 126 15.81 9.45 7.03
CA LEU A 126 16.69 8.51 6.33
C LEU A 126 17.83 9.25 5.61
N PRO A 127 18.97 8.59 5.34
CA PRO A 127 20.19 9.23 4.82
C PRO A 127 20.12 9.83 3.40
N ASN A 128 18.94 10.05 2.82
CA ASN A 128 18.80 10.30 1.38
C ASN A 128 18.06 11.59 1.00
N ASP A 129 17.71 12.45 1.96
CA ASP A 129 17.08 13.73 1.59
C ASP A 129 18.12 14.77 1.09
N ASP A 130 19.42 14.63 1.41
CA ASP A 130 20.47 15.59 1.01
C ASP A 130 21.81 14.98 0.51
N ALA A 131 22.02 13.65 0.55
CA ALA A 131 23.28 13.03 0.14
C ALA A 131 23.31 12.72 -1.38
N ALA A 132 23.24 13.77 -2.19
CA ALA A 132 23.56 13.72 -3.63
C ALA A 132 24.84 14.52 -3.93
N GLU A 133 25.80 14.51 -3.01
CA GLU A 133 27.18 14.92 -3.26
C GLU A 133 28.10 13.86 -2.66
N ASP A 134 28.89 13.25 -3.54
CA ASP A 134 30.06 12.40 -3.29
C ASP A 134 29.88 11.15 -2.41
N ASP A 135 29.73 9.98 -3.05
CA ASP A 135 30.75 8.92 -2.98
C ASP A 135 30.25 7.59 -3.59
N ASP A 136 31.10 7.09 -4.47
CA ASP A 136 30.99 5.91 -5.31
C ASP A 136 31.18 4.61 -4.49
N GLU A 137 30.52 4.40 -3.34
CA GLU A 137 30.79 3.18 -2.54
C GLU A 137 29.70 2.73 -1.51
N ALA A 138 28.40 2.78 -1.83
CA ALA A 138 27.36 2.35 -0.87
C ALA A 138 26.25 1.43 -1.41
N ALA A 139 26.50 0.65 -2.47
CA ALA A 139 25.50 -0.24 -3.05
C ALA A 139 25.26 -1.58 -2.29
N GLN A 140 26.03 -1.91 -1.24
CA GLN A 140 26.02 -3.28 -0.67
C GLN A 140 25.43 -3.44 0.75
N ALA A 141 25.03 -2.38 1.46
CA ALA A 141 24.68 -2.48 2.88
C ALA A 141 23.17 -2.60 3.24
N ALA A 142 22.25 -2.43 2.29
CA ALA A 142 20.79 -2.48 2.57
C ALA A 142 20.17 -3.89 2.48
N SER A 143 20.96 -4.94 2.73
CA SER A 143 20.50 -6.35 2.76
C SER A 143 19.98 -6.78 4.16
N GLY A 144 20.02 -5.88 5.15
CA GLY A 144 19.88 -6.22 6.57
C GLY A 144 18.56 -5.87 7.25
N SER A 145 17.41 -6.02 6.62
CA SER A 145 16.13 -6.28 7.34
C SER A 145 15.06 -6.63 6.30
N VAL A 146 15.13 -7.85 5.78
CA VAL A 146 13.95 -8.46 5.19
C VAL A 146 12.94 -8.55 6.32
N ILE A 147 11.85 -7.79 6.25
CA ILE A 147 10.71 -7.96 7.14
C ILE A 147 10.27 -9.42 7.01
N ARG A 148 10.74 -10.28 7.91
CA ARG A 148 10.26 -11.65 8.06
C ARG A 148 8.96 -11.56 8.83
N THR A 149 7.89 -11.16 8.16
CA THR A 149 6.54 -11.40 8.67
C THR A 149 6.30 -12.90 8.55
N ALA A 150 6.66 -13.65 9.59
CA ALA A 150 6.08 -14.97 9.78
C ALA A 150 4.58 -14.73 9.99
N LEU A 151 3.76 -15.08 9.00
CA LEU A 151 2.32 -15.17 9.21
C LEU A 151 2.10 -16.07 10.44
N PRO A 152 1.19 -15.71 11.37
CA PRO A 152 0.85 -16.59 12.48
C PRO A 152 0.49 -17.97 11.91
N ALA A 153 1.05 -19.03 12.51
CA ALA A 153 0.89 -20.40 12.05
C ALA A 153 -0.61 -20.71 11.89
N GLY A 154 -1.07 -20.82 10.64
CA GLY A 154 -2.48 -21.06 10.30
C GLY A 154 -3.07 -20.13 9.24
N LEU A 155 -2.48 -18.96 8.98
CA LEU A 155 -2.98 -18.04 7.95
C LEU A 155 -2.32 -18.32 6.59
N ARG A 156 -2.90 -19.23 5.80
CA ARG A 156 -2.52 -19.41 4.38
C ARG A 156 -3.37 -18.48 3.52
N TRP A 157 -2.74 -17.53 2.84
CA TRP A 157 -3.37 -16.80 1.74
C TRP A 157 -3.75 -17.80 0.64
N ARG A 158 -5.03 -17.85 0.28
CA ARG A 158 -5.47 -18.58 -0.93
C ARG A 158 -5.23 -17.63 -2.09
N ASN A 159 -4.31 -17.99 -3.00
CA ASN A 159 -4.16 -17.27 -4.25
C ASN A 159 -5.50 -17.37 -5.00
N ALA A 160 -6.15 -16.23 -5.23
CA ALA A 160 -7.28 -16.15 -6.14
C ALA A 160 -6.75 -16.32 -7.57
N SER A 161 -7.23 -17.37 -8.22
CA SER A 161 -7.07 -17.70 -9.65
C SER A 161 -7.85 -16.75 -10.54
#